data_AF-A0A7J3ZIN0-F1
#
_entry.id   AF-A0A7J3ZIN0-F1
#
_cell.length_a   1.000
_cell.length_b   1.000
_cell.length_c   1.000
_cell.angle_alpha   90.00
_cell.angle_beta   90.00
_cell.angle_gamma   90.00
#
_symmetry.space_group_name_H-M   'P 1'
#
loop_
_entity.id
_entity.type
_entity.pdbx_description
1 polymer ?
#
loop_
_entity_poly.entity_id
_entity_poly.type
_entity_poly.pdbx_seq_one_letter_code
_entity_poly.pdbx_strand_id
1 'polypeptide(L)'
;MQKQVARALIKRYFLYHVPLVILASILVVLAFCIGPKTASGKALFAAGSIALLLAPLISLLLVKRQIRKLAAKSGIRESRRGS
;
A
#
# COMPACT_ATOMS: atom_id res chain seq x y z
N MET A 1 13.27 -22.15 -1.24
CA MET A 1 13.48 -20.79 -1.80
C MET A 1 12.22 -19.90 -1.84
N GLN A 2 11.00 -20.39 -2.09
CA GLN A 2 9.78 -19.55 -2.14
C GLN A 2 9.47 -18.75 -0.86
N LYS A 3 9.82 -19.25 0.33
CA LYS A 3 9.60 -18.57 1.61
C LYS A 3 10.36 -17.24 1.75
N GLN A 4 11.51 -17.08 1.10
CA GLN A 4 12.26 -15.81 1.14
C GLN A 4 11.63 -14.73 0.24
N VAL A 5 11.06 -15.14 -0.90
CA VAL A 5 10.37 -14.24 -1.83
C VAL A 5 9.08 -13.69 -1.20
N ALA A 6 8.31 -14.54 -0.52
CA ALA A 6 7.13 -14.14 0.23
C ALA A 6 7.47 -13.16 1.37
N ARG A 7 8.55 -13.42 2.14
CA ARG A 7 9.02 -12.49 3.18
C ARG A 7 9.45 -11.15 2.59
N ALA A 8 10.14 -11.13 1.45
CA ALA A 8 10.53 -9.88 0.77
C ALA A 8 9.31 -9.09 0.26
N LEU A 9 8.28 -9.78 -0.24
CA LEU A 9 7.00 -9.19 -0.64
C LEU A 9 6.22 -8.61 0.54
N ILE A 10 6.15 -9.33 1.66
CA ILE A 10 5.54 -8.84 2.91
C ILE A 10 6.34 -7.65 3.45
N LYS A 11 7.68 -7.68 3.38
CA LYS A 11 8.52 -6.56 3.79
C LYS A 11 8.23 -5.30 2.96
N ARG A 12 8.08 -5.45 1.64
CA ARG A 12 7.66 -4.34 0.76
C ARG A 12 6.24 -3.86 1.05
N TYR A 13 5.30 -4.78 1.27
CA TYR A 13 3.94 -4.42 1.68
C TYR A 13 3.96 -3.55 2.94
N PHE A 14 4.71 -3.96 3.97
CA PHE A 14 4.88 -3.17 5.18
C PHE A 14 5.59 -1.84 4.91
N LEU A 15 6.62 -1.83 4.06
CA LEU A 15 7.35 -0.61 3.71
C LEU A 15 6.46 0.45 3.04
N TYR A 16 5.46 0.04 2.25
CA TYR A 16 4.51 0.97 1.64
C TYR A 16 3.29 1.25 2.53
N HIS A 17 2.85 0.26 3.31
CA HIS A 17 1.66 0.39 4.14
C HIS A 17 1.92 1.29 5.36
N VAL A 18 3.08 1.15 6.01
CA VAL A 18 3.46 1.94 7.19
C VAL A 18 3.44 3.45 6.92
N PRO A 19 4.13 4.00 5.88
CA PRO A 19 4.08 5.44 5.61
C PRO A 19 2.68 5.92 5.22
N LEU A 20 1.89 5.10 4.52
CA LEU A 20 0.49 5.41 4.19
C LEU A 20 -0.39 5.52 5.44
N VAL A 21 -0.23 4.60 6.39
CA VAL A 21 -0.94 4.62 7.67
C VAL A 21 -0.49 5.82 8.51
N ILE A 22 0.82 6.10 8.57
CA ILE A 22 1.35 7.28 9.27
C ILE A 22 0.76 8.56 8.68
N LEU A 23 0.74 8.69 7.35
CA LEU A 23 0.18 9.86 6.67
C LEU A 23 -1.33 10.04 7.00
N ALA A 24 -2.09 8.95 6.93
CA ALA A 24 -3.52 8.96 7.26
C ALA A 24 -3.77 9.30 8.74
N SER A 25 -2.96 8.79 9.66
CA SER A 25 -3.02 9.15 11.08
C SER A 25 -2.71 10.62 11.31
N ILE A 26 -1.70 11.18 10.63
CA ILE A 26 -1.38 12.62 10.71
C ILE A 26 -2.57 13.48 10.23
N LEU A 27 -3.23 13.09 9.14
CA LEU A 27 -4.46 13.74 8.65
C LEU A 27 -5.59 13.75 9.69
N VAL A 28 -5.77 12.63 10.40
CA VAL A 28 -6.77 12.51 11.48
C VAL A 28 -6.39 13.37 12.69
N VAL A 29 -5.12 13.42 13.08
CA VAL A 29 -4.65 14.28 14.18
C VAL A 29 -4.80 15.75 13.83
N LEU A 30 -4.46 16.14 12.59
CA LEU A 30 -4.68 17.50 12.08
C LEU A 30 -6.16 17.88 12.11
N ALA A 31 -7.05 16.97 11.74
CA ALA A 31 -8.49 17.18 11.85
C ALA A 31 -8.93 17.47 13.30
N PHE A 32 -8.32 16.80 14.27
CA PHE A 32 -8.58 17.01 15.69
C PHE A 32 -8.03 18.36 16.18
N CYS A 33 -6.83 18.76 15.73
CA CYS A 33 -6.22 20.05 16.05
C CYS A 33 -7.02 21.25 15.49
N ILE A 34 -7.57 21.12 14.28
CA ILE A 34 -8.40 22.16 13.63
C ILE A 34 -9.80 22.25 14.27
N GLY A 35 -10.18 21.22 15.03
CA GLY A 35 -11.46 21.14 15.73
C GLY A 35 -12.47 20.34 14.91
N PRO A 36 -13.00 19.23 15.44
CA PRO A 36 -13.89 18.31 14.71
C PRO A 36 -15.25 18.91 14.35
N LYS A 37 -15.56 20.10 14.86
CA LYS A 37 -16.80 20.84 14.59
C LYS A 37 -16.72 21.71 13.33
N THR A 38 -15.52 22.02 12.84
CA THR A 38 -15.31 22.82 11.63
C THR A 38 -15.53 21.95 10.38
N ALA A 39 -16.00 22.56 9.28
CA ALA A 39 -16.17 21.86 8.00
C ALA A 39 -14.84 21.27 7.49
N SER A 40 -13.74 22.01 7.67
CA SER A 40 -12.38 21.57 7.35
C SER A 40 -11.93 20.38 8.20
N GLY A 41 -12.20 20.39 9.51
CA GLY A 41 -11.92 19.26 10.41
C GLY A 41 -12.66 17.99 10.00
N LYS A 42 -13.96 18.07 9.68
CA LYS A 42 -14.74 16.93 9.19
C LYS A 42 -14.20 16.37 7.88
N ALA A 43 -13.83 17.25 6.93
CA ALA A 43 -13.27 16.85 5.65
C ALA A 43 -11.93 16.12 5.81
N LEU A 44 -11.04 16.63 6.68
CA LEU A 44 -9.74 16.02 6.97
C LEU A 44 -9.89 14.66 7.69
N PHE A 45 -10.83 14.56 8.64
CA PHE A 45 -11.11 13.32 9.35
C PHE A 45 -11.67 12.24 8.41
N ALA A 46 -12.61 12.62 7.54
CA ALA A 46 -13.16 11.72 6.53
C ALA A 46 -12.08 11.27 5.53
N ALA A 47 -11.26 12.21 5.03
CA ALA A 47 -10.16 11.90 4.11
C ALA A 47 -9.13 10.94 4.75
N GLY A 48 -8.72 11.20 5.99
CA GLY A 48 -7.81 10.32 6.74
C GLY A 48 -8.40 8.93 6.98
N SER A 49 -9.68 8.85 7.34
CA SER A 49 -10.37 7.58 7.57
C SER A 49 -10.51 6.74 6.29
N ILE A 50 -10.88 7.38 5.17
CA ILE A 50 -10.96 6.72 3.86
C ILE A 50 -9.57 6.26 3.40
N ALA A 51 -8.54 7.06 3.62
CA ALA A 51 -7.15 6.69 3.30
C ALA A 51 -6.68 5.46 4.10
N LEU A 52 -7.03 5.38 5.39
CA LEU A 52 -6.77 4.20 6.23
C LEU A 52 -7.46 2.94 5.69
N LEU A 53 -8.70 3.07 5.23
CA LEU A 53 -9.50 1.96 4.70
C LEU A 53 -8.99 1.48 3.33
N LEU A 54 -8.51 2.41 2.50
CA LEU A 54 -7.95 2.11 1.17
C LEU A 54 -6.49 1.66 1.20
N ALA A 55 -5.71 2.04 2.21
CA ALA A 55 -4.30 1.68 2.35
C ALA A 55 -4.01 0.17 2.19
N PRO A 56 -4.74 -0.76 2.85
CA PRO A 56 -4.50 -2.20 2.67
C PRO A 56 -4.88 -2.68 1.26
N LEU A 57 -5.95 -2.16 0.66
CA LEU A 57 -6.39 -2.51 -0.69
C LEU A 57 -5.37 -2.09 -1.75
N ILE A 58 -4.86 -0.87 -1.66
CA ILE A 58 -3.83 -0.33 -2.56
C ILE A 58 -2.55 -1.16 -2.44
N SER A 59 -2.14 -1.47 -1.21
CA SER A 59 -0.93 -2.25 -0.95
C SER A 59 -1.08 -3.70 -1.50
N LEU A 60 -2.27 -4.30 -1.38
CA LEU A 60 -2.57 -5.61 -1.97
C LEU A 60 -2.54 -5.59 -3.52
N LEU A 61 -3.09 -4.54 -4.14
CA LEU A 61 -3.07 -4.36 -5.60
C LEU A 61 -1.65 -4.18 -6.14
N LEU A 62 -0.81 -3.39 -5.46
CA LEU A 62 0.60 -3.20 -5.82
C LEU A 62 1.38 -4.51 -5.73
N VAL A 63 1.14 -5.29 -4.68
CA VAL A 63 1.71 -6.63 -4.52
C VAL A 63 1.27 -7.57 -5.65
N LYS A 64 -0.03 -7.64 -5.95
CA LYS A 64 -0.57 -8.44 -7.07
C LYS A 64 0.07 -8.05 -8.41
N ARG A 65 0.24 -6.74 -8.66
CA ARG A 65 0.92 -6.24 -9.86
C ARG A 65 2.40 -6.64 -9.91
N GLN A 66 3.12 -6.59 -8.79
CA GLN A 66 4.52 -7.04 -8.74
C GLN A 66 4.64 -8.54 -9.01
N ILE A 67 3.76 -9.37 -8.44
CA ILE A 67 3.75 -10.82 -8.69
C ILE A 67 3.49 -11.11 -10.17
N ARG A 68 2.50 -10.44 -10.80
CA ARG A 68 2.26 -10.58 -12.24
C ARG A 68 3.45 -10.15 -13.09
N LYS A 69 4.11 -9.03 -12.76
CA LYS A 69 5.32 -8.58 -13.46
C LYS A 69 6.47 -9.58 -13.31
N LEU A 70 6.67 -10.15 -12.12
CA LEU A 70 7.69 -11.16 -11.87
C LEU A 70 7.40 -12.44 -12.65
N ALA A 71 6.15 -12.91 -12.65
CA ALA A 71 5.72 -14.09 -13.41
C ALA A 71 5.85 -13.89 -14.93
N ALA A 72 5.51 -12.71 -15.45
CA ALA A 72 5.72 -12.38 -16.86
C ALA A 72 7.22 -12.35 -17.22
N LYS A 73 8.06 -11.80 -16.33
CA LYS A 73 9.51 -11.74 -16.55
C LYS A 73 10.17 -13.12 -16.47
N SER A 74 9.66 -14.04 -15.65
CA SER A 74 10.15 -15.43 -15.60
C SER A 74 9.70 -16.25 -16.81
N GLY A 75 8.43 -16.12 -17.24
CA GLY A 75 7.94 -16.81 -18.44
C GLY A 75 8.67 -16.40 -19.72
N ILE A 76 9.02 -15.11 -19.87
CA ILE A 76 9.84 -14.61 -20.99
C ILE A 76 11.29 -15.15 -20.92
N ARG A 77 11.81 -15.42 -19.72
CA ARG A 77 13.20 -15.89 -19.54
C ARG A 77 13.36 -17.39 -19.84
N GLU A 78 12.30 -18.16 -19.67
CA GLU A 78 12.24 -19.58 -20.05
C GLU A 78 12.17 -19.74 -21.57
N SER A 79 11.37 -18.89 -22.24
CA SER A 79 11.27 -18.86 -23.71
C SER A 79 12.59 -18.47 -24.42
N ARG A 80 13.57 -17.87 -23.73
CA ARG A 80 14.89 -17.52 -24.30
C ARG A 80 16.01 -18.52 -24.01
N ARG A 81 15.77 -19.55 -23.20
CA ARG A 81 16.78 -20.61 -22.93
C ARG A 81 16.53 -21.91 -23.71
N GLY A 82 15.44 -21.96 -24.48
CA GLY A 82 15.06 -23.12 -25.28
C GLY A 82 15.07 -22.89 -26.80
N SER A 83 15.73 -21.84 -27.29
CA SER A 83 16.03 -21.65 -28.72
C SER A 83 17.51 -21.77 -28.98
#